data_AF-A0A2N2X273-F1
#
_entry.id   AF-A0A2N2X273-F1
#
_cell.length_a   1.000
_cell.length_b   1.000
_cell.length_c   1.000
_cell.angle_alpha   90.00
_cell.angle_beta   90.00
_cell.angle_gamma   90.00
#
_symmetry.space_group_name_H-M   'P 1'
#
loop_
_entity.id
_entity.type
_entity.pdbx_description
1 polymer ?
#
loop_
_entity_poly.entity_id
_entity_poly.type
_entity_poly.pdbx_seq_one_letter_code
_entity_poly.pdbx_strand_id
1 'polypeptide(L)'
;MNYYIWYLFYSAYWSAFELGEKDSPQGNANYLLTIVFGINLFTICQLLSLFGIKFPIFYLVIICAGIPIFTNRYYFLRKKRFKEKYNDFKFLRTPAYKKRRYLLLVFIVLCSVLLLVLAGIIRMSY
;
A
#
# COMPACT_ATOMS: atom_id res chain seq x y z
N MET A 1 9.79 -11.69 -2.10
CA MET A 1 8.76 -10.62 -2.05
C MET A 1 7.41 -11.30 -2.03
N ASN A 2 6.60 -11.04 -0.99
CA ASN A 2 5.43 -11.84 -0.62
C ASN A 2 4.32 -11.83 -1.71
N TYR A 3 3.67 -12.97 -2.01
CA TYR A 3 2.63 -13.10 -3.06
C TYR A 3 1.51 -12.06 -2.89
N TYR A 4 1.20 -11.73 -1.63
CA TYR A 4 0.26 -10.68 -1.26
C TYR A 4 0.60 -9.28 -1.83
N ILE A 5 1.88 -8.90 -1.83
CA ILE A 5 2.34 -7.60 -2.35
C ILE A 5 2.12 -7.54 -3.87
N TRP A 6 2.38 -8.65 -4.57
CA TRP A 6 2.11 -8.76 -6.00
C TRP A 6 0.61 -8.69 -6.29
N TYR A 7 -0.22 -9.40 -5.52
CA TYR A 7 -1.68 -9.36 -5.67
C TYR A 7 -2.22 -7.93 -5.48
N LEU A 8 -1.73 -7.21 -4.47
CA LEU A 8 -2.04 -5.80 -4.23
C LEU A 8 -1.62 -4.90 -5.38
N PHE A 9 -0.38 -5.05 -5.84
CA PHE A 9 0.17 -4.31 -6.98
C PHE A 9 -0.72 -4.48 -8.21
N TYR A 10 -1.02 -5.71 -8.59
CA TYR A 10 -1.84 -5.96 -9.79
C TYR A 10 -3.30 -5.57 -9.62
N SER A 11 -3.85 -5.67 -8.39
CA SER A 11 -5.20 -5.17 -8.10
C SER A 11 -5.29 -3.66 -8.33
N ALA A 12 -4.28 -2.90 -7.89
CA ALA A 12 -4.18 -1.47 -8.13
C ALA A 12 -3.88 -1.14 -9.60
N TYR A 13 -2.96 -1.87 -10.23
CA TYR A 13 -2.58 -1.72 -11.64
C TYR A 13 -3.76 -1.85 -12.59
N TRP A 14 -4.55 -2.91 -12.45
CA TRP A 14 -5.70 -3.13 -13.33
C TRP A 14 -6.84 -2.16 -13.04
N SER A 15 -6.98 -1.72 -11.78
CA SER A 15 -7.95 -0.68 -11.42
C SER A 15 -7.58 0.68 -12.03
N ALA A 16 -6.30 1.06 -12.03
CA ALA A 16 -5.80 2.27 -12.68
C ALA A 16 -5.91 2.19 -14.21
N PHE A 17 -5.58 1.03 -14.79
CA PHE A 17 -5.72 0.78 -16.23
C PHE A 17 -7.17 0.94 -16.73
N GLU A 18 -8.16 0.52 -15.93
CA GLU A 18 -9.58 0.66 -16.26
C GLU A 18 -10.12 2.09 -16.11
N LEU A 19 -9.49 2.94 -15.27
CA LEU A 19 -9.88 4.33 -15.07
C LEU A 19 -9.39 5.28 -16.18
N GLY A 20 -8.79 4.74 -17.25
CA GLY A 20 -8.36 5.53 -18.41
C GLY A 20 -6.95 6.10 -18.29
N GLU A 21 -6.24 5.84 -17.20
CA GLU A 21 -4.82 6.20 -17.04
C GLU A 21 -3.91 5.21 -17.78
N LYS A 22 -4.06 5.17 -19.11
CA LYS A 22 -3.36 4.23 -20.00
C LYS A 22 -1.85 4.47 -20.05
N ASP A 23 -1.42 5.69 -19.81
CA ASP A 23 -0.02 6.08 -20.02
C ASP A 23 0.92 5.59 -18.91
N SER A 24 0.42 5.37 -17.68
CA SER A 24 1.27 4.85 -16.59
C SER A 24 0.54 4.13 -15.44
N PRO A 25 -0.29 3.10 -15.71
CA PRO A 25 -1.02 2.36 -14.67
C PRO A 25 -0.09 1.69 -13.63
N GLN A 26 1.16 1.41 -13.99
CA GLN A 26 2.18 0.92 -13.05
C GLN A 26 2.57 1.98 -12.02
N GLY A 27 2.58 3.26 -12.41
CA GLY A 27 2.91 4.39 -11.54
C GLY A 27 1.90 4.55 -10.42
N ASN A 28 0.61 4.52 -10.76
CA ASN A 28 -0.48 4.63 -9.78
C ASN A 28 -0.58 3.41 -8.88
N ALA A 29 -0.39 2.21 -9.43
CA ALA A 29 -0.33 1.00 -8.63
C ALA A 29 0.77 1.08 -7.56
N ASN A 30 1.93 1.61 -7.96
CA ASN A 30 3.06 1.81 -7.08
C ASN A 30 2.78 2.88 -6.03
N TYR A 31 2.16 3.99 -6.42
CA TYR A 31 1.76 5.08 -5.52
C TYR A 31 0.76 4.60 -4.45
N LEU A 32 -0.23 3.81 -4.85
CA LEU A 32 -1.19 3.22 -3.91
C LEU A 32 -0.49 2.27 -2.92
N LEU A 33 0.40 1.40 -3.40
CA LEU A 33 1.18 0.50 -2.56
C LEU A 33 2.04 1.26 -1.55
N THR A 34 2.66 2.35 -2.00
CA THR A 34 3.37 3.29 -1.14
C THR A 34 2.47 3.83 -0.03
N ILE A 35 1.27 4.31 -0.36
CA ILE A 35 0.36 4.89 0.64
C ILE A 35 -0.02 3.82 1.66
N VAL A 36 -0.36 2.62 1.20
CA VAL A 36 -0.71 1.49 2.08
C VAL A 36 0.45 1.14 3.01
N PHE A 37 1.67 1.03 2.48
CA PHE A 37 2.85 0.76 3.33
C PHE A 37 3.15 1.90 4.29
N GLY A 38 3.06 3.15 3.83
CA GLY A 38 3.29 4.34 4.64
C GLY A 38 2.32 4.43 5.81
N ILE A 39 1.01 4.22 5.57
CA ILE A 39 0.01 4.26 6.63
C ILE A 39 0.20 3.10 7.62
N ASN A 40 0.45 1.88 7.15
CA ASN A 40 0.71 0.75 8.04
C ASN A 40 1.94 1.00 8.93
N LEU A 41 3.01 1.54 8.35
CA LEU A 41 4.23 1.79 9.09
C LEU A 41 4.08 2.97 10.06
N PHE A 42 3.36 4.03 9.67
CA PHE A 42 2.95 5.10 10.59
C PHE A 42 2.15 4.55 11.79
N THR A 43 1.20 3.65 11.52
CA THR A 43 0.37 3.01 12.55
C THR A 43 1.24 2.21 13.53
N ILE A 44 2.19 1.41 13.02
CA ILE A 44 3.15 0.68 13.86
C ILE A 44 3.96 1.65 14.75
N CYS A 45 4.42 2.77 14.20
CA CYS A 45 5.17 3.77 14.98
C CYS A 45 4.33 4.38 16.10
N GLN A 46 3.06 4.69 15.84
CA GLN A 46 2.13 5.19 16.86
C GLN A 46 1.90 4.13 17.95
N LEU A 47 1.71 2.86 17.57
CA LEU A 47 1.56 1.78 18.54
C LEU A 47 2.81 1.60 19.40
N LEU A 48 4.02 1.62 18.82
CA LEU A 48 5.27 1.55 19.57
C LEU A 48 5.44 2.72 20.55
N SER A 49 4.93 3.90 20.21
CA SER A 49 4.97 5.06 21.11
C SER A 49 4.13 4.87 22.37
N LEU A 50 3.08 4.03 22.34
CA LEU A 50 2.27 3.69 23.52
C LEU A 50 3.07 2.87 24.54
N PHE A 51 4.11 2.16 24.12
CA PHE A 51 4.99 1.37 24.99
C PHE A 51 6.20 2.17 25.51
N GLY A 52 6.14 3.51 25.46
CA GLY A 52 7.20 4.39 25.97
C GLY A 52 8.44 4.48 25.07
N ILE A 53 8.40 3.90 23.87
CA ILE A 53 9.48 3.98 22.90
C ILE A 53 9.43 5.35 22.20
N LYS A 54 10.21 6.30 22.73
CA LYS A 54 10.31 7.68 22.18
C LYS A 54 11.28 7.72 21.00
N PHE A 55 10.82 7.32 19.82
CA PHE A 55 11.51 7.68 18.57
C PHE A 55 11.08 9.07 18.11
N PRO A 56 11.90 9.79 17.32
CA PRO A 56 11.42 10.97 16.61
C PRO A 56 10.44 10.52 15.52
N ILE A 57 9.18 10.35 15.92
CA ILE A 57 8.09 9.78 15.12
C ILE A 57 8.00 10.47 13.76
N PHE A 58 8.19 11.78 13.71
CA PHE A 58 8.14 12.54 12.47
C PHE A 58 9.20 12.10 11.43
N TYR A 59 10.47 11.99 11.84
CA TYR A 59 11.54 11.55 10.94
C TYR A 59 11.42 10.07 10.60
N LEU A 60 10.97 9.25 11.56
CA LEU A 60 10.73 7.83 11.30
C LEU A 60 9.66 7.69 10.23
N VAL A 61 8.54 8.39 10.33
CA VAL A 61 7.44 8.37 9.35
C VAL A 61 7.89 8.79 7.95
N ILE A 62 8.73 9.82 7.84
CA ILE A 62 9.27 10.27 6.54
C ILE A 62 10.17 9.19 5.94
N ILE A 63 11.07 8.60 6.72
CA ILE A 63 11.96 7.52 6.28
C ILE A 63 11.14 6.28 5.92
N CYS A 64 10.15 5.96 6.75
CA CYS A 64 9.25 4.83 6.63
C CYS A 64 8.28 4.94 5.45
N ALA A 65 7.85 6.14 5.04
CA ALA A 65 7.09 6.34 3.82
C ALA A 65 8.01 6.41 2.59
N GLY A 66 9.19 7.03 2.74
CA GLY A 66 10.18 7.22 1.68
C GLY A 66 10.85 5.94 1.20
N ILE A 67 11.19 5.01 2.11
CA ILE A 67 11.84 3.74 1.76
C ILE A 67 10.92 2.89 0.86
N PRO A 68 9.65 2.61 1.20
CA PRO A 68 8.73 1.90 0.31
C PRO A 68 8.53 2.60 -1.04
N ILE A 69 8.49 3.94 -1.08
CA ILE A 69 8.44 4.70 -2.35
C ILE A 69 9.63 4.35 -3.21
N PHE A 70 10.83 4.52 -2.65
CA PHE A 70 12.08 4.35 -3.40
C PHE A 70 12.30 2.89 -3.79
N THR A 71 12.09 1.98 -2.85
CA THR A 71 12.24 0.55 -3.04
C THR A 71 11.22 0.01 -4.03
N ASN A 72 9.93 0.35 -3.92
CA ASN A 72 8.92 -0.16 -4.84
C ASN A 72 9.06 0.49 -6.23
N ARG A 73 9.38 1.79 -6.32
CA ARG A 73 9.68 2.44 -7.61
C ARG A 73 10.89 1.82 -8.29
N TYR A 74 11.97 1.61 -7.55
CA TYR A 74 13.17 0.99 -8.10
C TYR A 74 12.93 -0.47 -8.50
N TYR A 75 12.24 -1.24 -7.65
CA TYR A 75 12.02 -2.67 -7.84
C TYR A 75 10.99 -2.97 -8.94
N PHE A 76 9.81 -2.34 -8.91
CA PHE A 76 8.77 -2.57 -9.90
C PHE A 76 9.06 -1.82 -11.20
N LEU A 77 9.27 -0.49 -11.15
CA LEU A 77 9.33 0.34 -12.36
C LEU A 77 10.70 0.29 -13.04
N ARG A 78 11.81 0.54 -12.31
CA ARG A 78 13.14 0.63 -12.93
C ARG A 78 13.67 -0.73 -13.42
N LYS A 79 13.48 -1.79 -12.63
CA LYS A 79 13.85 -3.16 -13.04
C LYS A 79 12.79 -3.86 -13.90
N LYS A 80 11.67 -3.20 -14.21
CA LYS A 80 10.53 -3.75 -14.98
C LYS A 80 10.03 -5.10 -14.44
N ARG A 81 10.19 -5.39 -13.13
CA ARG A 81 9.79 -6.67 -12.52
C ARG A 81 8.28 -6.91 -12.57
N PHE A 82 7.48 -5.86 -12.74
CA PHE A 82 6.05 -6.00 -13.03
C PHE A 82 5.75 -6.79 -14.32
N LYS A 83 6.75 -7.12 -15.14
CA LYS A 83 6.56 -8.05 -16.28
C LYS A 83 6.69 -9.51 -15.87
N GLU A 84 7.50 -9.83 -14.84
CA GLU A 84 7.82 -11.20 -14.42
C GLU A 84 6.59 -11.98 -13.96
N LYS A 85 5.63 -11.27 -13.33
CA LYS A 85 4.40 -11.86 -12.76
C LYS A 85 3.13 -11.49 -13.51
N TYR A 86 3.25 -10.84 -14.67
CA TYR A 86 2.09 -10.26 -15.36
C TYR A 86 1.03 -11.32 -15.72
N ASN A 87 1.47 -12.47 -16.24
CA ASN A 87 0.58 -13.54 -16.65
C ASN A 87 -0.15 -14.17 -15.46
N ASP A 88 0.54 -14.37 -14.33
CA ASP A 88 -0.02 -14.91 -13.10
C ASP A 88 -1.20 -14.08 -12.59
N PHE A 89 -1.23 -12.77 -12.86
CA PHE A 89 -2.27 -11.84 -12.37
C PHE A 89 -3.14 -11.27 -13.48
N LYS A 90 -3.06 -11.79 -14.72
CA LYS A 90 -3.91 -11.34 -15.84
C LYS A 90 -5.40 -11.62 -15.58
N PHE A 91 -5.70 -12.67 -14.81
CA PHE A 91 -7.07 -13.02 -14.43
C PHE A 91 -7.78 -11.91 -13.64
N LEU A 92 -7.03 -11.09 -12.91
CA LEU A 92 -7.58 -9.96 -12.16
C LEU A 92 -8.27 -8.93 -13.06
N ARG A 93 -7.94 -8.87 -14.35
CA ARG A 93 -8.61 -8.00 -15.33
C ARG A 93 -10.07 -8.39 -15.57
N THR A 94 -10.45 -9.65 -15.32
CA THR A 94 -11.78 -10.14 -15.66
C THR A 94 -12.89 -9.47 -14.82
N PRO A 95 -14.10 -9.32 -15.36
CA PRO A 95 -15.21 -8.64 -14.67
C PRO A 95 -15.59 -9.29 -13.34
N ALA A 96 -15.42 -10.62 -13.20
CA ALA A 96 -15.67 -11.35 -11.95
C ALA A 96 -14.80 -10.86 -10.78
N TYR A 97 -13.57 -10.41 -11.06
CA TYR A 97 -12.63 -9.94 -10.05
C TYR A 97 -12.63 -8.42 -9.90
N LYS A 98 -13.24 -7.68 -10.84
CA LYS A 98 -13.32 -6.21 -10.80
C LYS A 98 -13.83 -5.70 -9.44
N LYS A 99 -15.02 -6.15 -9.03
CA LYS A 99 -15.63 -5.76 -7.74
C LYS A 99 -14.73 -6.14 -6.54
N ARG A 100 -14.11 -7.33 -6.60
CA ARG A 100 -13.22 -7.83 -5.53
C ARG A 100 -11.96 -6.98 -5.37
N ARG A 101 -11.34 -6.53 -6.46
CA ARG A 101 -10.16 -5.65 -6.40
C ARG A 101 -10.49 -4.33 -5.69
N TYR A 102 -11.56 -3.65 -6.11
CA TYR A 102 -11.95 -2.37 -5.49
C TYR A 102 -12.32 -2.56 -4.02
N LEU A 103 -13.09 -3.60 -3.69
CA LEU A 103 -13.41 -3.92 -2.30
C LEU A 103 -12.15 -4.18 -1.48
N LEU A 104 -11.17 -4.91 -2.00
CA LEU A 104 -9.90 -5.16 -1.32
C LEU A 104 -9.12 -3.85 -1.08
N LEU A 105 -9.03 -2.98 -2.08
CA LEU A 105 -8.34 -1.69 -1.94
C LEU A 105 -9.04 -0.79 -0.90
N VAL A 106 -10.37 -0.68 -0.97
CA VAL A 106 -11.16 0.09 0.00
C VAL A 106 -11.04 -0.51 1.40
N PHE A 107 -11.11 -1.83 1.53
CA PHE A 107 -10.99 -2.52 2.81
C PHE A 107 -9.64 -2.24 3.48
N ILE A 108 -8.54 -2.24 2.73
CA ILE A 108 -7.22 -1.93 3.27
C ILE A 108 -7.14 -0.49 3.78
N VAL A 109 -7.72 0.47 3.04
CA VAL A 109 -7.80 1.87 3.49
C VAL A 109 -8.64 1.98 4.76
N LEU A 110 -9.80 1.33 4.81
CA LEU A 110 -10.68 1.32 5.99
C LEU A 110 -9.99 0.72 7.22
N CYS A 111 -9.34 -0.43 7.08
CA CYS A 111 -8.56 -1.03 8.17
C CYS A 111 -7.45 -0.10 8.65
N SER A 112 -6.79 0.60 7.74
CA SER A 112 -5.72 1.53 8.06
C SER A 112 -6.23 2.75 8.85
N VAL A 113 -7.37 3.31 8.46
CA VAL A 113 -8.04 4.41 9.18
C VAL A 113 -8.55 3.94 10.55
N LEU A 114 -9.12 2.75 10.61
CA LEU A 114 -9.66 2.20 11.86
C LEU A 114 -8.56 1.95 12.90
N LEU A 115 -7.41 1.42 12.47
CA LEU A 115 -6.23 1.28 13.33
C LEU A 115 -5.70 2.63 13.83
N LEU A 116 -5.72 3.67 12.98
CA LEU A 116 -5.34 5.03 13.35
C LEU A 116 -6.25 5.61 14.44
N VAL A 117 -7.55 5.46 14.26
CA VAL A 117 -8.55 5.92 15.25
C VAL A 117 -8.37 5.18 16.57
N LEU A 118 -8.21 3.86 16.53
CA LEU A 118 -7.96 3.06 17.74
C LEU A 118 -6.69 3.49 18.47
N ALA A 119 -5.59 3.71 17.75
CA ALA A 119 -4.35 4.22 18.34
C ALA A 119 -4.54 5.60 18.99
N GLY A 120 -5.33 6.48 18.36
CA GLY A 120 -5.71 7.78 18.91
C GLY A 120 -6.52 7.66 20.21
N ILE A 121 -7.54 6.79 20.24
CA ILE A 121 -8.39 6.56 21.42
C ILE A 121 -7.56 6.03 22.59
N ILE A 122 -6.71 5.04 22.35
CA ILE A 122 -5.84 4.46 23.40
C ILE A 122 -4.93 5.54 23.97
N ARG A 123 -4.37 6.41 23.13
CA ARG A 123 -3.51 7.51 23.57
C ARG A 123 -4.23 8.56 24.40
N MET A 124 -5.53 8.80 24.17
CA MET A 124 -6.32 9.71 25.02
C MET A 124 -6.70 9.08 26.37
N SER A 125 -6.60 7.76 26.49
CA SER A 125 -6.94 7.01 27.70
C SER A 125 -5.74 6.79 28.65
N TYR A 126 -4.54 7.18 28.22
CA TYR A 126 -3.28 7.16 28.99
C TYR A 126 -2.86 8.59 29.35
#